data_AF-E0S306-F1
#
_entry.id   AF-E0S306-F1
#
_cell.length_a   1.000
_cell.length_b   1.000
_cell.length_c   1.000
_cell.angle_alpha   90.00
_cell.angle_beta   90.00
_cell.angle_gamma   90.00
#
_symmetry.space_group_name_H-M   'P 1'
#
loop_
_entity.id
_entity.type
_entity.pdbx_description
1 polymer ?
#
loop_
_entity_poly.entity_id
_entity_poly.type
_entity_poly.pdbx_seq_one_letter_code
_entity_poly.pdbx_strand_id
1 'polypeptide(L)'
;MADFSIEYKNYLDLIKDPAYLELYEYYSSETIMGILGVDRQENPHSSFIRWLLDMNGDHGYGSAPMRKLLETVCLFKEKVYTDPDTHELRKQGLWSEKKNLLNSCNEQVFLDEIKFGRYEITKQIIATEQVLSGQRRADIFSILKLEGSAFKEKKPLYLLIVIENKVHSTEHTDQTKAYANSLKESKDINKILKKVENKTGQDWVTKEIDADKNLLMLLVYLNAFPTRDIKGYLASEEAVLKKNIIPIAGSEEFITLNYQYLLDGVIDPLAITSNGKQKERMNEYIRCLGQAKISPSDESSSNKNDEYLIMAVSSREKKLALSLWNNSNYREVIYGVLNSYFDQNEEFALRKRDTVFWGSLANLYRFIGEDIPNNESLDAIASKQDLLELVRTDNGARIIRKFIYNHKGEDIEYISYKHPSLGLLFRDIVNDYIQSLGSDVKRQEDAIKELNDYYHENGSWKCDMFMYEKAVKDLPSRRINSKMPASVTQIDYIDDFANAYFSYLRPDGTNKKRNFKYKYDIKDPKCLDDDDLAIKLADGTKAFVWRFWQVDEIYALIGHLKEQGYIVEGFKEIT
;
A
#
# COMPACT_ATOMS: atom_id res chain seq x y z
N MET A 1 -30.89 11.53 5.52
CA MET A 1 -30.74 11.69 4.06
C MET A 1 -30.77 13.17 3.74
N ALA A 2 -29.61 13.77 3.46
CA ALA A 2 -29.55 15.06 2.77
C ALA A 2 -29.49 14.74 1.28
N ASP A 3 -30.40 15.34 0.50
CA ASP A 3 -30.45 15.25 -0.96
C ASP A 3 -29.13 15.84 -1.51
N PHE A 4 -28.19 14.97 -1.90
CA PHE A 4 -26.92 15.42 -2.47
C PHE A 4 -27.14 15.77 -3.95
N SER A 5 -27.69 16.94 -4.23
CA SER A 5 -27.77 17.43 -5.59
C SER A 5 -26.45 18.12 -5.96
N ILE A 6 -25.61 17.47 -6.76
CA ILE A 6 -24.49 18.15 -7.42
C ILE A 6 -25.07 19.37 -8.15
N GLU A 7 -24.62 20.58 -7.81
CA GLU A 7 -25.07 21.77 -8.53
C GLU A 7 -24.58 21.65 -9.99
N TYR A 8 -25.52 21.36 -10.91
CA TYR A 8 -25.21 21.06 -12.30
C TYR A 8 -24.36 22.15 -12.98
N LYS A 9 -24.55 23.40 -12.58
CA LYS A 9 -23.73 24.53 -13.04
C LYS A 9 -22.26 24.40 -12.64
N ASN A 10 -21.97 24.07 -11.38
CA ASN A 10 -20.60 23.90 -10.90
C ASN A 10 -19.91 22.72 -11.59
N TYR A 11 -20.66 21.65 -11.88
CA TYR A 11 -20.16 20.54 -12.69
C TYR A 11 -19.84 20.98 -14.13
N LEU A 12 -20.72 21.74 -14.78
CA LEU A 12 -20.48 22.27 -16.13
C LEU A 12 -19.27 23.23 -16.19
N ASP A 13 -19.04 23.98 -15.11
CA ASP A 13 -17.88 24.88 -15.01
C ASP A 13 -16.59 24.08 -14.78
N LEU A 14 -16.63 23.05 -13.91
CA LEU A 14 -15.51 22.14 -13.68
C LEU A 14 -15.04 21.47 -14.98
N ILE A 15 -15.96 20.89 -15.77
CA ILE A 15 -15.56 20.15 -16.98
C ILE A 15 -15.01 21.05 -18.10
N LYS A 16 -15.19 22.37 -17.99
CA LYS A 16 -14.61 23.37 -18.90
C LYS A 16 -13.31 23.97 -18.37
N ASP A 17 -12.96 23.68 -17.12
CA ASP A 17 -11.75 24.20 -16.51
C ASP A 17 -10.50 23.64 -17.22
N PRO A 18 -9.52 24.47 -17.60
CA PRO A 18 -8.31 24.01 -18.26
C PRO A 18 -7.57 22.92 -17.48
N ALA A 19 -7.56 22.98 -16.14
CA ALA A 19 -6.89 21.97 -15.33
C ALA A 19 -7.63 20.63 -15.36
N TYR A 20 -8.96 20.65 -15.39
CA TYR A 20 -9.76 19.45 -15.57
C TYR A 20 -9.52 18.83 -16.94
N LEU A 21 -9.60 19.62 -18.01
CA LEU A 21 -9.43 19.13 -19.38
C LEU A 21 -8.06 18.48 -19.59
N GLU A 22 -7.02 19.06 -19.02
CA GLU A 22 -5.67 18.52 -19.12
C GLU A 22 -5.52 17.19 -18.36
N LEU A 23 -6.01 17.10 -17.11
CA LEU A 23 -6.02 15.83 -16.37
C LEU A 23 -6.90 14.78 -17.04
N TYR A 24 -8.03 15.20 -17.62
CA TYR A 24 -8.92 14.32 -18.35
C TYR A 24 -8.23 13.72 -19.57
N GLU A 25 -7.56 14.53 -20.38
CA GLU A 25 -6.77 14.04 -21.51
C GLU A 25 -5.65 13.10 -21.06
N TYR A 26 -4.96 13.47 -19.97
CA TYR A 26 -3.86 12.71 -19.41
C TYR A 26 -4.26 11.31 -18.95
N TYR A 27 -5.32 11.18 -18.14
CA TYR A 27 -5.76 9.90 -17.56
C TYR A 27 -6.73 9.11 -18.44
N SER A 28 -7.44 9.76 -19.37
CA SER A 28 -8.40 9.08 -20.25
C SER A 28 -7.79 8.56 -21.56
N SER A 29 -6.46 8.54 -21.66
CA SER A 29 -5.74 7.98 -22.80
C SER A 29 -4.66 7.00 -22.33
N GLU A 30 -4.56 5.87 -23.02
CA GLU A 30 -3.55 4.85 -22.70
C GLU A 30 -2.15 5.34 -23.06
N THR A 31 -1.18 4.90 -22.26
CA THR A 31 0.24 5.06 -22.58
C THR A 31 0.71 3.97 -23.53
N ILE A 32 1.85 4.18 -24.21
CA ILE A 32 2.49 3.17 -25.07
C ILE A 32 2.79 1.90 -24.27
N MET A 33 3.26 2.03 -23.02
CA MET A 33 3.49 0.85 -22.17
C MET A 33 2.17 0.17 -21.76
N GLY A 34 1.10 0.94 -21.55
CA GLY A 34 -0.24 0.41 -21.33
C GLY A 34 -0.78 -0.36 -22.54
N ILE A 35 -0.66 0.21 -23.74
CA ILE A 35 -1.05 -0.43 -25.02
C ILE A 35 -0.29 -1.75 -25.22
N LEU A 36 0.99 -1.79 -24.83
CA LEU A 36 1.82 -3.00 -24.93
C LEU A 36 1.59 -4.00 -23.79
N GLY A 37 0.84 -3.64 -22.73
CA GLY A 37 0.60 -4.49 -21.55
C GLY A 37 1.84 -4.69 -20.67
N VAL A 38 2.76 -3.72 -20.65
CA VAL A 38 4.07 -3.83 -19.98
C VAL A 38 4.34 -2.74 -18.94
N ASP A 39 3.34 -1.89 -18.64
CA ASP A 39 3.39 -0.72 -17.76
C ASP A 39 3.67 -1.03 -16.28
N ARG A 40 3.64 -2.30 -15.88
CA ARG A 40 4.03 -2.75 -14.54
C ARG A 40 5.05 -3.87 -14.50
N GLN A 41 5.64 -4.22 -15.64
CA GLN A 41 6.67 -5.24 -15.69
C GLN A 41 8.03 -4.61 -15.33
N GLU A 42 8.77 -5.23 -14.43
CA GLU A 42 10.07 -4.70 -13.94
C GLU A 42 11.08 -4.49 -15.08
N ASN A 43 11.15 -5.42 -16.03
CA ASN A 43 12.13 -5.42 -17.12
C ASN A 43 12.02 -4.20 -18.07
N PRO A 44 10.83 -3.83 -18.58
CA PRO A 44 10.61 -2.59 -19.33
C PRO A 44 11.06 -1.32 -18.59
N HIS A 45 10.73 -1.19 -17.30
CA HIS A 45 11.19 -0.05 -16.49
C HIS A 45 12.70 -0.05 -16.34
N SER A 46 13.31 -1.20 -16.03
CA SER A 46 14.77 -1.34 -15.96
C SER A 46 15.45 -1.00 -17.28
N SER A 47 14.82 -1.34 -18.41
CA SER A 47 15.30 -1.01 -19.75
C SER A 47 15.22 0.49 -20.04
N PHE A 48 14.11 1.14 -19.67
CA PHE A 48 13.96 2.58 -19.80
C PHE A 48 14.99 3.33 -18.93
N ILE A 49 15.14 2.92 -17.68
CA ILE A 49 16.11 3.52 -16.76
C ILE A 49 17.54 3.31 -17.28
N ARG A 50 17.88 2.10 -17.76
CA ARG A 50 19.18 1.85 -18.40
C ARG A 50 19.40 2.73 -19.63
N TRP A 51 18.39 2.91 -20.49
CA TRP A 51 18.48 3.80 -21.65
C TRP A 51 18.71 5.25 -21.21
N LEU A 52 17.97 5.73 -20.21
CA LEU A 52 18.09 7.09 -19.71
C LEU A 52 19.46 7.35 -19.05
N LEU A 53 20.00 6.38 -18.33
CA LEU A 53 21.25 6.51 -17.57
C LEU A 53 22.52 6.21 -18.40
N ASP A 54 22.39 5.81 -19.66
CA ASP A 54 23.51 5.47 -20.54
C ASP A 54 24.10 6.73 -21.16
N MET A 55 25.26 7.21 -20.70
CA MET A 55 25.88 8.42 -21.23
C MET A 55 26.20 8.36 -22.73
N ASN A 56 26.28 7.15 -23.29
CA ASN A 56 26.51 6.89 -24.71
C ASN A 56 25.20 6.60 -25.47
N GLY A 57 24.05 6.70 -24.80
CA GLY A 57 22.73 6.46 -25.36
C GLY A 57 22.30 7.55 -26.35
N ASP A 58 21.38 7.18 -27.24
CA ASP A 58 20.83 8.05 -28.30
C ASP A 58 19.75 9.03 -27.80
N HIS A 59 19.68 9.28 -26.50
CA HIS A 59 18.71 10.19 -25.90
C HIS A 59 19.16 11.66 -25.92
N GLY A 60 20.45 11.94 -26.10
CA GLY A 60 20.96 13.32 -26.26
C GLY A 60 21.13 14.11 -24.95
N TYR A 61 21.10 13.46 -23.79
CA TYR A 61 21.41 14.10 -22.50
C TYR A 61 22.86 13.89 -22.05
N GLY A 62 23.64 13.07 -22.77
CA GLY A 62 24.98 12.67 -22.35
C GLY A 62 24.98 12.10 -20.93
N SER A 63 25.92 12.53 -20.09
CA SER A 63 26.07 12.06 -18.71
C SER A 63 25.07 12.69 -17.71
N ALA A 64 24.28 13.69 -18.13
CA ALA A 64 23.41 14.45 -17.22
C ALA A 64 22.43 13.57 -16.39
N PRO A 65 21.78 12.54 -16.95
CA PRO A 65 20.83 11.73 -16.17
C PRO A 65 21.52 10.91 -15.08
N MET A 66 22.68 10.30 -15.38
CA MET A 66 23.47 9.57 -14.38
C MET A 66 23.98 10.52 -13.28
N ARG A 67 24.40 11.74 -13.65
CA ARG A 67 24.80 12.75 -12.66
C ARG A 67 23.66 13.12 -11.73
N LYS A 68 22.47 13.36 -12.28
CA LYS A 68 21.24 13.65 -11.51
C LYS A 68 20.84 12.50 -10.59
N LEU A 69 21.00 11.25 -11.01
CA LEU A 69 20.75 10.09 -10.14
C LEU A 69 21.70 10.10 -8.93
N LEU A 70 23.00 10.32 -9.16
CA LEU A 70 23.99 10.37 -8.08
C LEU A 70 23.73 11.54 -7.11
N GLU A 71 23.39 12.71 -7.63
CA GLU A 71 22.97 13.87 -6.82
C GLU A 71 21.73 13.55 -5.98
N THR A 72 20.73 12.91 -6.59
CA THR A 72 19.46 12.53 -5.93
C THR A 72 19.70 11.55 -4.79
N VAL A 73 20.53 10.53 -4.99
CA VAL A 73 20.92 9.57 -3.96
C VAL A 73 21.58 10.28 -2.77
N CYS A 74 22.50 11.21 -3.04
CA CYS A 74 23.20 11.95 -1.99
C CYS A 74 22.25 12.87 -1.19
N LEU A 75 21.36 13.58 -1.88
CA LEU A 75 20.35 14.45 -1.23
C LEU A 75 19.31 13.65 -0.43
N PHE A 76 18.90 12.48 -0.94
CA PHE A 76 17.99 11.59 -0.23
C PHE A 76 18.62 11.06 1.05
N LYS A 77 19.91 10.67 1.00
CA LYS A 77 20.68 10.29 2.20
C LYS A 77 20.60 11.38 3.26
N GLU A 78 20.77 12.65 2.88
CA GLU A 78 20.67 13.74 3.85
C GLU A 78 19.25 13.87 4.41
N LYS A 79 18.25 14.03 3.54
CA LYS A 79 16.87 14.29 3.97
C LYS A 79 16.29 13.20 4.89
N VAL A 80 16.61 11.93 4.66
CA VAL A 80 16.03 10.80 5.41
C VAL A 80 16.88 10.39 6.61
N TYR A 81 18.20 10.63 6.59
CA TYR A 81 19.11 10.14 7.63
C TYR A 81 19.82 11.26 8.41
N THR A 82 19.49 12.54 8.16
CA THR A 82 19.88 13.67 9.02
C THR A 82 18.73 14.23 9.87
N ASP A 83 17.52 13.70 9.76
CA ASP A 83 16.37 14.14 10.55
C ASP A 83 16.60 13.84 12.05
N PRO A 84 16.39 14.80 12.97
CA PRO A 84 16.56 14.61 14.42
C PRO A 84 15.80 13.40 14.99
N ASP A 85 14.63 13.06 14.43
CA ASP A 85 13.83 11.92 14.87
C ASP A 85 14.38 10.58 14.35
N THR A 86 15.24 10.63 13.33
CA THR A 86 16.01 9.50 12.80
C THR A 86 17.42 9.42 13.37
N HIS A 87 17.77 10.23 14.37
CA HIS A 87 19.14 10.34 14.90
C HIS A 87 19.71 9.02 15.47
N GLU A 88 18.88 8.07 15.88
CA GLU A 88 19.31 6.72 16.28
C GLU A 88 19.71 5.84 15.06
N LEU A 89 19.21 6.14 13.85
CA LEU A 89 19.63 5.46 12.60
C LEU A 89 21.09 5.76 12.24
N ARG A 90 21.57 6.98 12.51
CA ARG A 90 22.98 7.35 12.31
C ARG A 90 23.93 6.52 13.17
N LYS A 91 23.52 6.13 14.38
CA LYS A 91 24.38 5.41 15.33
C LYS A 91 24.53 3.92 15.01
N GLN A 92 23.66 3.36 14.17
CA GLN A 92 23.66 1.92 13.87
C GLN A 92 24.68 1.49 12.81
N GLY A 93 25.48 2.41 12.26
CA GLY A 93 26.50 2.02 11.28
C GLY A 93 25.91 1.48 9.97
N LEU A 94 24.76 2.01 9.55
CA LEU A 94 24.21 1.80 8.21
C LEU A 94 25.33 2.02 7.18
N TRP A 95 25.61 0.98 6.39
CA TRP A 95 26.76 0.90 5.47
C TRP A 95 28.11 0.71 6.16
N SER A 96 28.24 -0.38 6.93
CA SER A 96 29.49 -0.76 7.60
C SER A 96 30.66 -1.00 6.63
N GLU A 97 30.36 -1.32 5.38
CA GLU A 97 31.36 -1.64 4.36
C GLU A 97 32.08 -0.39 3.86
N LYS A 98 33.41 -0.36 4.03
CA LYS A 98 34.28 0.76 3.61
C LYS A 98 34.17 1.11 2.12
N LYS A 99 33.75 0.14 1.30
CA LYS A 99 33.59 0.28 -0.15
C LYS A 99 32.24 0.87 -0.56
N ASN A 100 31.27 1.00 0.35
CA ASN A 100 30.00 1.65 0.07
C ASN A 100 30.21 3.17 -0.09
N LEU A 101 29.73 3.75 -1.18
CA LEU A 101 29.82 5.18 -1.47
C LEU A 101 29.22 6.03 -0.34
N LEU A 102 28.16 5.51 0.30
CA LEU A 102 27.40 6.21 1.34
C LEU A 102 27.98 6.03 2.74
N ASN A 103 29.04 5.23 2.91
CA ASN A 103 29.72 5.06 4.19
C ASN A 103 30.29 6.41 4.72
N SER A 104 30.24 6.61 6.03
CA SER A 104 30.68 7.84 6.72
C SER A 104 32.16 8.19 6.48
N CYS A 105 33.04 7.22 6.22
CA CYS A 105 34.44 7.49 5.87
C CYS A 105 34.61 8.08 4.47
N ASN A 106 33.66 7.87 3.55
CA ASN A 106 33.67 8.41 2.19
C ASN A 106 32.91 9.75 2.08
N GLU A 107 32.20 10.13 3.15
CA GLU A 107 31.27 11.27 3.22
C GLU A 107 31.95 12.63 3.04
N GLN A 108 33.10 12.84 3.68
CA GLN A 108 33.69 14.18 3.79
C GLN A 108 34.31 14.72 2.48
N VAL A 109 34.57 13.87 1.49
CA VAL A 109 35.28 14.27 0.25
C VAL A 109 34.51 13.89 -1.01
N PHE A 110 33.95 12.68 -1.10
CA PHE A 110 33.33 12.21 -2.35
C PHE A 110 31.87 12.64 -2.48
N LEU A 111 31.11 12.62 -1.39
CA LEU A 111 29.68 12.97 -1.45
C LEU A 111 29.46 14.45 -1.74
N ASP A 112 30.29 15.35 -1.19
CA ASP A 112 30.21 16.78 -1.49
C ASP A 112 30.50 17.06 -2.98
N GLU A 113 31.56 16.47 -3.54
CA GLU A 113 31.88 16.66 -4.96
C GLU A 113 30.77 16.14 -5.86
N ILE A 114 30.18 14.98 -5.53
CA ILE A 114 29.05 14.40 -6.27
C ILE A 114 27.80 15.29 -6.13
N LYS A 115 27.48 15.71 -4.91
CA LYS A 115 26.31 16.55 -4.59
C LYS A 115 26.35 17.90 -5.30
N PHE A 116 27.53 18.53 -5.35
CA PHE A 116 27.71 19.82 -6.02
C PHE A 116 28.07 19.68 -7.50
N GLY A 117 28.04 18.46 -8.06
CA GLY A 117 28.28 18.20 -9.47
C GLY A 117 29.69 18.56 -9.94
N ARG A 118 30.71 18.54 -9.06
CA ARG A 118 32.10 18.94 -9.34
C ARG A 118 32.96 17.82 -9.94
N TYR A 119 32.35 17.00 -10.78
CA TYR A 119 32.97 15.84 -11.40
C TYR A 119 32.42 15.62 -12.81
N GLU A 120 33.16 14.84 -13.58
CA GLU A 120 32.77 14.36 -14.90
C GLU A 120 32.77 12.84 -14.93
N ILE A 121 31.82 12.27 -15.67
CA ILE A 121 31.78 10.85 -15.99
C ILE A 121 32.52 10.69 -17.32
N THR A 122 33.72 10.10 -17.30
CA THR A 122 34.58 10.00 -18.49
C THR A 122 34.48 8.65 -19.21
N LYS A 123 34.06 7.60 -18.50
CA LYS A 123 33.75 6.28 -19.07
C LYS A 123 32.57 5.65 -18.34
N GLN A 124 31.78 4.88 -19.08
CA GLN A 124 30.67 4.10 -18.53
C GLN A 124 30.51 2.76 -19.26
N ILE A 125 30.18 1.74 -18.47
CA ILE A 125 29.50 0.54 -18.95
C ILE A 125 28.19 0.44 -18.20
N ILE A 126 27.08 0.24 -18.90
CA ILE A 126 25.77 -0.01 -18.29
C ILE A 126 25.06 -1.16 -19.01
N ALA A 127 24.40 -2.02 -18.25
CA ALA A 127 23.65 -3.15 -18.77
C ALA A 127 22.47 -3.50 -17.87
N THR A 128 21.47 -4.14 -18.45
CA THR A 128 20.42 -4.84 -17.71
C THR A 128 20.73 -6.32 -17.56
N GLU A 129 20.13 -6.97 -16.57
CA GLU A 129 20.23 -8.41 -16.30
C GLU A 129 21.67 -8.95 -16.19
N GLN A 130 22.58 -8.17 -15.60
CA GLN A 130 23.97 -8.57 -15.43
C GLN A 130 24.11 -9.61 -14.32
N VAL A 131 24.65 -10.79 -14.65
CA VAL A 131 24.92 -11.85 -13.67
C VAL A 131 26.02 -11.40 -12.70
N LEU A 132 25.70 -11.33 -11.41
CA LEU A 132 26.64 -10.98 -10.35
C LEU A 132 27.21 -12.25 -9.68
N SER A 133 26.34 -13.17 -9.27
CA SER A 133 26.75 -14.43 -8.63
C SER A 133 25.76 -15.57 -8.92
N GLY A 134 26.30 -16.78 -9.08
CA GLY A 134 25.51 -17.94 -9.47
C GLY A 134 24.68 -17.67 -10.73
N GLN A 135 23.36 -17.79 -10.59
CA GLN A 135 22.38 -17.46 -11.63
C GLN A 135 21.62 -16.14 -11.35
N ARG A 136 22.00 -15.38 -10.31
CA ARG A 136 21.31 -14.13 -9.94
C ARG A 136 21.80 -12.97 -10.79
N ARG A 137 20.85 -12.20 -11.31
CA ARG A 137 21.04 -11.12 -12.29
C ARG A 137 20.54 -9.82 -11.69
N ALA A 138 21.41 -8.81 -11.63
CA ALA A 138 21.00 -7.47 -11.27
C ALA A 138 20.17 -6.86 -12.39
N ASP A 139 19.07 -6.19 -12.03
CA ASP A 139 18.18 -5.56 -13.01
C ASP A 139 18.89 -4.47 -13.80
N ILE A 140 19.70 -3.64 -13.14
CA ILE A 140 20.59 -2.67 -13.76
C ILE A 140 21.96 -2.71 -13.09
N PHE A 141 23.00 -2.71 -13.90
CA PHE A 141 24.40 -2.70 -13.49
C PHE A 141 25.15 -1.63 -14.26
N SER A 142 25.92 -0.80 -13.57
CA SER A 142 26.75 0.23 -14.19
C SER A 142 28.13 0.33 -13.55
N ILE A 143 29.17 0.54 -14.34
CA ILE A 143 30.51 0.90 -13.87
C ILE A 143 30.85 2.27 -14.46
N LEU A 144 31.22 3.21 -13.60
CA LEU A 144 31.58 4.57 -13.97
C LEU A 144 33.04 4.86 -13.66
N LYS A 145 33.68 5.66 -14.52
CA LYS A 145 34.93 6.36 -14.23
C LYS A 145 34.61 7.83 -13.96
N LEU A 146 34.90 8.28 -12.75
CA LEU A 146 34.67 9.65 -12.29
C LEU A 146 36.00 10.40 -12.19
N GLU A 147 36.05 11.58 -12.77
CA GLU A 147 37.19 12.50 -12.71
C GLU A 147 36.74 13.85 -12.15
N GLY A 148 37.51 14.42 -11.24
CA GLY A 148 37.09 15.59 -10.47
C GLY A 148 38.27 16.22 -9.74
N SER A 149 38.24 17.54 -9.59
CA SER A 149 39.39 18.29 -9.11
C SER A 149 39.72 18.03 -7.64
N ALA A 150 38.78 17.52 -6.85
CA ALA A 150 39.02 17.14 -5.46
C ALA A 150 39.27 15.63 -5.24
N PHE A 151 39.22 14.79 -6.28
CA PHE A 151 39.62 13.36 -6.18
C PHE A 151 41.15 13.15 -6.08
N LYS A 152 41.88 14.19 -5.62
CA LYS A 152 43.33 14.38 -5.70
C LYS A 152 44.15 13.25 -5.08
N GLU A 153 43.61 12.52 -4.12
CA GLU A 153 44.34 11.42 -3.47
C GLU A 153 44.20 10.08 -4.20
N LYS A 154 43.12 9.83 -4.95
CA LYS A 154 42.85 8.49 -5.51
C LYS A 154 43.13 8.31 -7.00
N LYS A 155 43.06 9.35 -7.83
CA LYS A 155 43.21 9.31 -9.31
C LYS A 155 42.49 8.13 -10.01
N PRO A 156 41.74 8.48 -11.07
CA PRO A 156 40.25 8.39 -11.13
C PRO A 156 39.54 7.56 -10.05
N LEU A 157 38.33 7.97 -9.69
CA LEU A 157 37.43 7.18 -8.84
C LEU A 157 36.57 6.26 -9.71
N TYR A 158 36.44 4.99 -9.34
CA TYR A 158 35.52 4.07 -10.00
C TYR A 158 34.31 3.80 -9.12
N LEU A 159 33.12 3.83 -9.73
CA LEU A 159 31.87 3.55 -9.05
C LEU A 159 31.14 2.40 -9.72
N LEU A 160 30.93 1.32 -8.96
CA LEU A 160 30.05 0.22 -9.33
C LEU A 160 28.65 0.52 -8.79
N ILE A 161 27.66 0.60 -9.67
CA ILE A 161 26.26 0.81 -9.32
C ILE A 161 25.48 -0.47 -9.62
N VAL A 162 24.69 -0.91 -8.64
CA VAL A 162 23.70 -1.98 -8.81
C VAL A 162 22.35 -1.43 -8.41
N ILE A 163 21.38 -1.50 -9.32
CA ILE A 163 19.98 -1.14 -9.04
C ILE A 163 19.17 -2.42 -9.15
N GLU A 164 18.54 -2.82 -8.04
CA GLU A 164 17.48 -3.82 -8.03
C GLU A 164 16.15 -3.06 -8.10
N ASN A 165 15.34 -3.37 -9.10
CA ASN A 165 14.09 -2.70 -9.40
C ASN A 165 12.92 -3.58 -9.00
N LYS A 166 11.96 -3.02 -8.26
CA LYS A 166 10.77 -3.72 -7.81
C LYS A 166 9.52 -2.88 -8.04
N VAL A 167 8.62 -3.40 -8.88
CA VAL A 167 7.36 -2.70 -9.20
C VAL A 167 6.21 -3.23 -8.35
N HIS A 168 6.01 -4.55 -8.27
CA HIS A 168 4.88 -5.13 -7.52
C HIS A 168 5.30 -5.85 -6.23
N SER A 169 6.41 -6.59 -6.28
CA SER A 169 6.78 -7.49 -5.19
C SER A 169 7.72 -6.85 -4.18
N THR A 170 7.60 -7.26 -2.93
CA THR A 170 8.71 -7.14 -1.98
C THR A 170 9.81 -8.15 -2.33
N GLU A 171 11.01 -7.95 -1.82
CA GLU A 171 12.12 -8.86 -2.11
C GLU A 171 11.81 -10.31 -1.66
N HIS A 172 11.80 -11.27 -2.60
CA HIS A 172 11.34 -12.64 -2.31
C HIS A 172 12.44 -13.71 -2.17
N THR A 173 13.73 -13.38 -2.20
CA THR A 173 14.80 -14.43 -2.21
C THR A 173 16.12 -14.04 -1.55
N ASP A 174 16.14 -13.07 -0.63
CA ASP A 174 17.39 -12.50 -0.08
C ASP A 174 18.37 -12.08 -1.21
N GLN A 175 17.82 -11.59 -2.31
CA GLN A 175 18.51 -11.20 -3.53
C GLN A 175 19.53 -10.09 -3.27
N THR A 176 19.12 -9.05 -2.55
CA THR A 176 20.00 -7.93 -2.18
C THR A 176 21.11 -8.38 -1.23
N LYS A 177 20.83 -9.30 -0.29
CA LYS A 177 21.86 -9.91 0.56
C LYS A 177 22.87 -10.70 -0.26
N ALA A 178 22.41 -11.48 -1.23
CA ALA A 178 23.30 -12.24 -2.09
C ALA A 178 24.20 -11.34 -2.94
N TYR A 179 23.67 -10.24 -3.47
CA TYR A 179 24.47 -9.26 -4.19
C TYR A 179 25.52 -8.61 -3.30
N ALA A 180 25.09 -8.09 -2.14
CA ALA A 180 25.99 -7.46 -1.18
C ALA A 180 27.13 -8.42 -0.82
N ASN A 181 26.83 -9.68 -0.47
CA ASN A 181 27.84 -10.69 -0.17
C ASN A 181 28.78 -10.98 -1.35
N SER A 182 28.27 -11.02 -2.58
CA SER A 182 29.07 -11.27 -3.78
C SER A 182 29.99 -10.11 -4.14
N LEU A 183 29.71 -8.93 -3.60
CA LEU A 183 30.45 -7.69 -3.83
C LEU A 183 31.32 -7.29 -2.62
N LYS A 184 31.43 -8.12 -1.59
CA LYS A 184 32.35 -7.89 -0.45
C LYS A 184 33.81 -8.17 -0.84
N GLU A 185 34.03 -9.30 -1.50
CA GLU A 185 35.37 -9.82 -1.78
C GLU A 185 35.89 -9.34 -3.15
N SER A 186 37.09 -8.75 -3.17
CA SER A 186 37.71 -8.25 -4.40
C SER A 186 37.96 -9.33 -5.44
N LYS A 187 38.18 -10.56 -5.01
CA LYS A 187 38.32 -11.72 -5.91
C LYS A 187 37.06 -11.92 -6.75
N ASP A 188 35.88 -11.73 -6.18
CA ASP A 188 34.61 -11.93 -6.87
C ASP A 188 34.25 -10.73 -7.75
N ILE A 189 34.53 -9.52 -7.28
CA ILE A 189 34.45 -8.29 -8.11
C ILE A 189 35.33 -8.45 -9.36
N ASN A 190 36.58 -8.87 -9.22
CA ASN A 190 37.49 -9.03 -10.36
C ASN A 190 36.99 -10.08 -11.37
N LYS A 191 36.29 -11.13 -10.93
CA LYS A 191 35.62 -12.07 -11.85
C LYS A 191 34.50 -11.39 -12.62
N ILE A 192 33.71 -10.53 -11.97
CA ILE A 192 32.65 -9.75 -12.61
C ILE A 192 33.26 -8.79 -13.64
N LEU A 193 34.30 -8.02 -13.27
CA LEU A 193 34.98 -7.10 -14.17
C LEU A 193 35.51 -7.81 -15.43
N LYS A 194 36.12 -8.99 -15.27
CA LYS A 194 36.59 -9.81 -16.40
C LYS A 194 35.44 -10.31 -17.30
N LYS A 195 34.30 -10.70 -16.72
CA LYS A 195 33.11 -11.06 -17.51
C LYS A 195 32.57 -9.85 -18.29
N VAL A 196 32.58 -8.68 -17.67
CA VAL A 196 32.14 -7.42 -18.30
C VAL A 196 33.08 -7.07 -19.45
N GLU A 197 34.40 -7.07 -19.24
CA GLU A 197 35.41 -6.88 -20.30
C GLU A 197 35.17 -7.83 -21.48
N ASN A 198 35.02 -9.13 -21.21
CA ASN A 198 34.79 -10.12 -22.27
C ASN A 198 33.50 -9.86 -23.07
N LYS A 199 32.45 -9.35 -22.41
CA LYS A 199 31.14 -9.08 -23.03
C LYS A 199 31.13 -7.78 -23.82
N THR A 200 31.82 -6.75 -23.35
CA THR A 200 31.77 -5.39 -23.92
C THR A 200 32.96 -5.04 -24.79
N GLY A 201 34.07 -5.79 -24.67
CA GLY A 201 35.36 -5.45 -25.29
C GLY A 201 36.08 -4.27 -24.62
N GLN A 202 35.55 -3.74 -23.52
CA GLN A 202 36.13 -2.57 -22.85
C GLN A 202 37.13 -3.01 -21.76
N ASP A 203 38.40 -3.12 -22.12
CA ASP A 203 39.49 -3.60 -21.25
C ASP A 203 39.86 -2.67 -20.08
N TRP A 204 39.43 -1.40 -20.13
CA TRP A 204 39.73 -0.44 -19.07
C TRP A 204 39.20 -0.87 -17.70
N VAL A 205 38.12 -1.66 -17.65
CA VAL A 205 37.54 -2.12 -16.38
C VAL A 205 38.42 -3.12 -15.63
N THR A 206 39.31 -3.84 -16.32
CA THR A 206 40.28 -4.74 -15.67
C THR A 206 41.68 -4.15 -15.61
N LYS A 207 42.02 -3.22 -16.51
CA LYS A 207 43.32 -2.53 -16.53
C LYS A 207 43.42 -1.38 -15.54
N GLU A 208 42.34 -0.62 -15.33
CA GLU A 208 42.37 0.61 -14.54
C GLU A 208 41.72 0.46 -13.14
N ILE A 209 40.87 -0.56 -12.93
CA ILE A 209 40.15 -0.76 -11.67
C ILE A 209 40.88 -1.77 -10.79
N ASP A 210 41.18 -1.34 -9.55
CA ASP A 210 41.64 -2.19 -8.45
C ASP A 210 40.54 -2.18 -7.37
N ALA A 211 39.83 -3.30 -7.25
CA ALA A 211 38.68 -3.46 -6.38
C ALA A 211 38.95 -3.19 -4.88
N ASP A 212 40.22 -3.20 -4.44
CA ASP A 212 40.60 -2.87 -3.07
C ASP A 212 41.01 -1.42 -2.86
N LYS A 213 41.40 -0.71 -3.93
CA LYS A 213 42.02 0.63 -3.81
C LYS A 213 41.11 1.75 -4.26
N ASN A 214 40.52 1.62 -5.45
CA ASN A 214 39.91 2.74 -6.17
C ASN A 214 38.46 2.49 -6.63
N LEU A 215 37.85 1.36 -6.24
CA LEU A 215 36.44 1.07 -6.49
C LEU A 215 35.57 1.35 -5.27
N LEU A 216 34.50 2.11 -5.48
CA LEU A 216 33.37 2.26 -4.56
C LEU A 216 32.12 1.62 -5.15
N MET A 217 31.13 1.37 -4.30
CA MET A 217 29.88 0.72 -4.65
C MET A 217 28.68 1.57 -4.23
N LEU A 218 27.68 1.66 -5.09
CA LEU A 218 26.37 2.21 -4.78
C LEU A 218 25.32 1.13 -5.09
N LEU A 219 24.65 0.66 -4.05
CA LEU A 219 23.61 -0.37 -4.15
C LEU A 219 22.26 0.29 -3.90
N VAL A 220 21.37 0.26 -4.89
CA VAL A 220 20.06 0.92 -4.85
C VAL A 220 18.96 -0.11 -4.97
N TYR A 221 17.99 -0.04 -4.06
CA TYR A 221 16.74 -0.78 -4.15
C TYR A 221 15.65 0.21 -4.56
N LEU A 222 15.25 0.17 -5.83
CA LEU A 222 14.24 1.05 -6.40
C LEU A 222 12.88 0.37 -6.29
N ASN A 223 11.92 1.01 -5.63
CA ASN A 223 10.58 0.44 -5.43
C ASN A 223 9.45 1.39 -5.89
N ALA A 224 8.30 0.82 -6.22
CA ALA A 224 7.11 1.58 -6.61
C ALA A 224 6.32 2.20 -5.44
N PHE A 225 6.64 1.87 -4.18
CA PHE A 225 5.82 2.30 -3.06
C PHE A 225 5.99 3.81 -2.78
N PRO A 226 4.87 4.55 -2.59
CA PRO A 226 4.91 5.95 -2.18
C PRO A 226 5.75 6.15 -0.91
N THR A 227 6.40 7.31 -0.80
CA THR A 227 7.22 7.65 0.37
C THR A 227 6.44 7.55 1.69
N ARG A 228 5.12 7.77 1.65
CA ARG A 228 4.22 7.59 2.81
C ARG A 228 4.16 6.15 3.30
N ASP A 229 4.13 5.18 2.40
CA ASP A 229 4.06 3.77 2.76
C ASP A 229 5.42 3.30 3.29
N ILE A 230 6.51 3.79 2.71
CA ILE A 230 7.86 3.64 3.27
C ILE A 230 7.91 4.24 4.69
N LYS A 231 7.38 5.46 4.92
CA LYS A 231 7.27 6.04 6.26
C LYS A 231 6.43 5.18 7.20
N GLY A 232 5.32 4.58 6.75
CA GLY A 232 4.50 3.67 7.55
C GLY A 232 5.25 2.39 7.96
N TYR A 233 6.09 1.85 7.07
CA TYR A 233 7.01 0.75 7.38
C TYR A 233 8.11 1.18 8.38
N LEU A 234 8.62 2.40 8.25
CA LEU A 234 9.63 2.97 9.16
C LEU A 234 9.05 3.40 10.53
N ALA A 235 7.80 3.83 10.57
CA ALA A 235 7.15 4.50 11.71
C ALA A 235 6.18 3.61 12.49
N SER A 236 6.02 2.33 12.15
CA SER A 236 5.15 1.45 12.96
C SER A 236 5.66 1.42 14.41
N GLU A 237 4.78 1.69 15.38
CA GLU A 237 5.13 1.70 16.81
C GLU A 237 5.83 0.40 17.23
N GLU A 238 5.55 -0.74 16.57
CA GLU A 238 6.23 -2.00 16.80
C GLU A 238 7.68 -2.02 16.29
N ALA A 239 8.02 -1.36 15.17
CA ALA A 239 9.39 -1.21 14.69
C ALA A 239 10.19 -0.22 15.57
N VAL A 240 9.52 0.83 16.05
CA VAL A 240 10.07 1.79 17.02
C VAL A 240 10.31 1.11 18.38
N LEU A 241 9.38 0.28 18.86
CA LEU A 241 9.49 -0.49 20.11
C LEU A 241 10.45 -1.69 20.00
N LYS A 242 10.58 -2.34 18.83
CA LYS A 242 11.51 -3.45 18.59
C LYS A 242 12.91 -3.01 18.12
N LYS A 243 13.19 -1.72 17.98
CA LYS A 243 14.48 -1.16 17.49
C LYS A 243 14.95 -1.71 16.13
N ASN A 244 14.11 -2.42 15.41
CA ASN A 244 14.45 -3.04 14.12
C ASN A 244 13.55 -2.43 13.07
N ILE A 245 14.06 -1.39 12.42
CA ILE A 245 13.53 -0.96 11.14
C ILE A 245 13.69 -2.14 10.18
N ILE A 246 12.62 -2.50 9.48
CA ILE A 246 12.68 -3.56 8.45
C ILE A 246 13.09 -2.84 7.16
N PRO A 247 14.35 -2.91 6.72
CA PRO A 247 14.70 -2.39 5.40
C PRO A 247 13.87 -3.12 4.34
N ILE A 248 13.33 -2.38 3.36
CA ILE A 248 12.54 -2.97 2.27
C ILE A 248 13.42 -3.93 1.44
N ALA A 249 14.71 -3.59 1.32
CA ALA A 249 15.75 -4.51 0.91
C ALA A 249 16.19 -5.40 2.08
N GLY A 250 16.40 -6.68 1.83
CA GLY A 250 16.96 -7.63 2.79
C GLY A 250 18.37 -7.27 3.25
N SER A 251 19.14 -6.50 2.48
CA SER A 251 20.48 -6.02 2.85
C SER A 251 20.49 -4.55 3.25
N GLU A 252 21.11 -4.27 4.40
CA GLU A 252 21.37 -2.91 4.89
C GLU A 252 22.37 -2.12 4.03
N GLU A 253 23.08 -2.79 3.11
CA GLU A 253 24.00 -2.13 2.19
C GLU A 253 23.29 -1.37 1.05
N PHE A 254 21.99 -1.63 0.85
CA PHE A 254 21.16 -1.00 -0.17
C PHE A 254 20.49 0.27 0.35
N ILE A 255 20.64 1.38 -0.38
CA ILE A 255 19.78 2.54 -0.19
C ILE A 255 18.43 2.27 -0.86
N THR A 256 17.34 2.54 -0.14
CA THR A 256 15.99 2.38 -0.68
C THR A 256 15.53 3.70 -1.29
N LEU A 257 15.29 3.71 -2.60
CA LEU A 257 14.67 4.82 -3.33
C LEU A 257 13.33 4.37 -3.91
N ASN A 258 12.45 5.31 -4.20
CA ASN A 258 11.23 5.02 -4.95
C ASN A 258 11.18 5.80 -6.27
N TYR A 259 10.22 5.43 -7.11
CA TYR A 259 10.00 6.10 -8.40
C TYR A 259 9.68 7.59 -8.26
N GLN A 260 9.10 8.04 -7.16
CA GLN A 260 8.88 9.48 -6.93
C GLN A 260 10.21 10.24 -6.81
N TYR A 261 11.20 9.70 -6.10
CA TYR A 261 12.53 10.33 -6.04
C TYR A 261 13.24 10.32 -7.39
N LEU A 262 13.11 9.23 -8.15
CA LEU A 262 13.64 9.15 -9.51
C LEU A 262 12.97 10.17 -10.44
N LEU A 263 11.65 10.33 -10.32
CA LEU A 263 10.88 11.31 -11.06
C LEU A 263 11.33 12.73 -10.72
N ASP A 264 11.25 13.11 -9.45
CA ASP A 264 11.52 14.47 -8.97
C ASP A 264 12.99 14.88 -9.19
N GLY A 265 13.93 13.94 -8.97
CA GLY A 265 15.37 14.21 -9.01
C GLY A 265 16.02 14.08 -10.38
N VAL A 266 15.46 13.22 -11.25
CA VAL A 266 16.08 12.87 -12.54
C VAL A 266 15.16 13.14 -13.71
N ILE A 267 13.98 12.52 -13.76
CA ILE A 267 13.16 12.49 -14.97
C ILE A 267 12.48 13.85 -15.24
N ASP A 268 11.79 14.43 -14.24
CA ASP A 268 11.09 15.71 -14.39
C ASP A 268 12.05 16.87 -14.78
N PRO A 269 13.21 17.06 -14.10
CA PRO A 269 14.18 18.11 -14.48
C PRO A 269 14.68 17.98 -15.92
N LEU A 270 14.90 16.76 -16.38
CA LEU A 270 15.29 16.50 -17.76
C LEU A 270 14.12 16.79 -18.71
N ALA A 271 12.92 16.28 -18.43
CA ALA A 271 11.74 16.48 -19.27
C ALA A 271 11.41 17.96 -19.50
N ILE A 272 11.58 18.81 -18.48
CA ILE A 272 11.35 20.26 -18.56
C ILE A 272 12.32 20.93 -19.55
N THR A 273 13.59 20.50 -19.56
CA THR A 273 14.65 21.07 -20.40
C THR A 273 14.74 20.43 -21.79
N SER A 274 13.91 19.42 -22.04
CA SER A 274 13.89 18.63 -23.26
C SER A 274 12.99 19.22 -24.33
N ASN A 275 13.29 18.90 -25.59
CA ASN A 275 12.56 19.37 -26.76
C ASN A 275 12.17 18.19 -27.67
N GLY A 276 11.16 18.37 -28.52
CA GLY A 276 10.76 17.40 -29.54
C GLY A 276 10.58 15.97 -29.02
N LYS A 277 11.15 14.99 -29.75
CA LYS A 277 11.01 13.56 -29.47
C LYS A 277 11.54 13.14 -28.08
N GLN A 278 12.56 13.82 -27.56
CA GLN A 278 13.06 13.53 -26.21
C GLN A 278 11.99 13.83 -25.17
N LYS A 279 11.38 15.01 -25.28
CA LYS A 279 10.31 15.46 -24.38
C LYS A 279 9.10 14.53 -24.47
N GLU A 280 8.71 14.13 -25.68
CA GLU A 280 7.62 13.18 -25.91
C GLU A 280 7.88 11.84 -25.20
N ARG A 281 9.07 11.24 -25.38
CA ARG A 281 9.44 9.98 -24.71
C ARG A 281 9.47 10.10 -23.18
N MET A 282 9.98 11.21 -22.65
CA MET A 282 9.98 11.47 -21.21
C MET A 282 8.57 11.61 -20.66
N ASN A 283 7.75 12.48 -21.27
CA ASN A 283 6.38 12.69 -20.85
C ASN A 283 5.56 11.41 -20.92
N GLU A 284 5.80 10.57 -21.93
CA GLU A 284 5.12 9.29 -22.06
C GLU A 284 5.49 8.32 -20.93
N TYR A 285 6.76 8.31 -20.51
CA TYR A 285 7.15 7.53 -19.35
C TYR A 285 6.62 8.11 -18.04
N ILE A 286 6.63 9.43 -17.86
CA ILE A 286 6.04 10.11 -16.71
C ILE A 286 4.55 9.71 -16.58
N ARG A 287 3.82 9.71 -17.70
CA ARG A 287 2.44 9.22 -17.79
C ARG A 287 2.30 7.78 -17.31
N CYS A 288 3.20 6.90 -17.76
CA CYS A 288 3.21 5.51 -17.31
C CYS A 288 3.39 5.38 -15.80
N LEU A 289 4.20 6.24 -15.16
CA LEU A 289 4.40 6.24 -13.71
C LEU A 289 3.16 6.72 -12.94
N GLY A 290 2.46 7.73 -13.49
CA GLY A 290 1.34 8.43 -12.86
C GLY A 290 -0.04 7.79 -13.05
N GLN A 291 -0.23 7.03 -14.13
CA GLN A 291 -1.45 6.26 -14.34
C GLN A 291 -1.44 5.01 -13.45
N ALA A 292 -2.61 4.62 -12.93
CA ALA A 292 -2.80 3.31 -12.31
C ALA A 292 -3.07 2.24 -13.39
N LYS A 293 -2.87 0.95 -13.09
CA LYS A 293 -3.20 -0.14 -14.03
C LYS A 293 -4.72 -0.26 -14.16
N ILE A 294 -5.29 0.40 -15.17
CA ILE A 294 -6.72 0.27 -15.50
C ILE A 294 -6.82 -0.60 -16.75
N SER A 295 -6.56 -1.90 -16.63
CA SER A 295 -6.85 -2.87 -17.68
C SER A 295 -8.15 -3.59 -17.35
N PRO A 296 -9.25 -3.34 -18.09
CA PRO A 296 -10.51 -4.06 -17.94
C PRO A 296 -10.43 -5.56 -18.32
N SER A 297 -9.28 -6.04 -18.80
CA SER A 297 -9.12 -7.34 -19.44
C SER A 297 -8.60 -8.45 -18.51
N ASP A 298 -8.10 -8.12 -17.31
CA ASP A 298 -7.44 -9.07 -16.42
C ASP A 298 -8.25 -9.28 -15.12
N GLU A 299 -9.47 -9.80 -15.22
CA GLU A 299 -10.26 -10.27 -14.05
C GLU A 299 -9.57 -11.41 -13.26
N SER A 300 -8.40 -11.88 -13.70
CA SER A 300 -7.69 -13.03 -13.14
C SER A 300 -6.55 -12.69 -12.16
N SER A 301 -6.19 -11.42 -11.94
CA SER A 301 -5.19 -11.10 -10.90
C SER A 301 -5.86 -11.04 -9.53
N SER A 302 -5.60 -12.04 -8.70
CA SER A 302 -6.18 -12.23 -7.36
C SER A 302 -5.81 -11.15 -6.32
N ASN A 303 -5.06 -10.11 -6.69
CA ASN A 303 -4.71 -8.98 -5.83
C ASN A 303 -5.34 -7.68 -6.36
N LYS A 304 -6.50 -7.32 -5.81
CA LYS A 304 -7.16 -6.01 -6.05
C LYS A 304 -6.27 -4.79 -5.73
N ASN A 305 -5.18 -4.98 -4.98
CA ASN A 305 -4.22 -3.93 -4.66
C ASN A 305 -3.40 -3.47 -5.88
N ASP A 306 -3.30 -4.28 -6.94
CA ASP A 306 -2.48 -3.97 -8.12
C ASP A 306 -3.17 -3.02 -9.12
N GLU A 307 -4.50 -2.91 -9.09
CA GLU A 307 -5.30 -2.02 -9.97
C GLU A 307 -5.05 -0.52 -9.69
N TYR A 308 -4.52 -0.18 -8.51
CA TYR A 308 -4.43 1.21 -8.03
C TYR A 308 -2.99 1.70 -7.86
N LEU A 309 -1.99 0.96 -8.32
CA LEU A 309 -0.59 1.31 -8.10
C LEU A 309 -0.16 2.52 -8.97
N ILE A 310 -0.11 3.70 -8.36
CA ILE A 310 0.63 4.85 -8.89
C ILE A 310 2.06 4.78 -8.37
N MET A 311 3.04 4.80 -9.28
CA MET A 311 4.47 4.71 -8.90
C MET A 311 5.07 6.08 -8.59
N ALA A 312 4.68 7.10 -9.35
CA ALA A 312 5.11 8.48 -9.15
C ALA A 312 4.17 9.45 -9.86
N VAL A 313 4.02 10.66 -9.33
CA VAL A 313 3.18 11.73 -9.89
C VAL A 313 4.04 12.95 -10.17
N SER A 314 3.92 13.52 -11.37
CA SER A 314 4.68 14.72 -11.75
C SER A 314 4.24 15.95 -10.97
N SER A 315 5.15 16.92 -10.84
CA SER A 315 4.82 18.22 -10.20
C SER A 315 3.67 18.95 -10.92
N ARG A 316 3.46 18.67 -12.21
CA ARG A 316 2.40 19.27 -13.02
C ARG A 316 1.04 18.68 -12.66
N GLU A 317 0.90 17.36 -12.62
CA GLU A 317 -0.34 16.68 -12.20
C GLU A 317 -0.77 17.12 -10.80
N LYS A 318 0.17 17.16 -9.85
CA LYS A 318 -0.09 17.61 -8.47
C LYS A 318 -0.70 19.02 -8.46
N LYS A 319 -0.10 19.96 -9.20
CA LYS A 319 -0.57 21.36 -9.25
C LYS A 319 -1.98 21.46 -9.81
N LEU A 320 -2.29 20.71 -10.88
CA LEU A 320 -3.62 20.71 -11.51
C LEU A 320 -4.67 20.14 -10.54
N ALA A 321 -4.39 19.01 -9.90
CA ALA A 321 -5.34 18.40 -8.96
C ALA A 321 -5.58 19.28 -7.72
N LEU A 322 -4.53 19.91 -7.19
CA LEU A 322 -4.65 20.86 -6.09
C LEU A 322 -5.39 22.13 -6.52
N SER A 323 -5.18 22.65 -7.73
CA SER A 323 -5.93 23.82 -8.20
C SER A 323 -7.42 23.54 -8.32
N LEU A 324 -7.80 22.33 -8.77
CA LEU A 324 -9.19 21.91 -8.79
C LEU A 324 -9.77 21.80 -7.38
N TRP A 325 -9.04 21.16 -6.45
CA TRP A 325 -9.50 20.97 -5.07
C TRP A 325 -9.61 22.27 -4.26
N ASN A 326 -8.76 23.25 -4.57
CA ASN A 326 -8.74 24.54 -3.89
C ASN A 326 -9.91 25.45 -4.29
N ASN A 327 -10.58 25.17 -5.41
CA ASN A 327 -11.82 25.84 -5.76
C ASN A 327 -12.99 25.21 -5.01
N SER A 328 -13.67 26.00 -4.16
CA SER A 328 -14.78 25.52 -3.31
C SER A 328 -15.90 24.86 -4.13
N ASN A 329 -16.27 25.46 -5.26
CA ASN A 329 -17.38 24.98 -6.09
C ASN A 329 -17.02 23.64 -6.75
N TYR A 330 -15.76 23.47 -7.15
CA TYR A 330 -15.28 22.23 -7.76
C TYR A 330 -15.09 21.13 -6.71
N ARG A 331 -14.67 21.49 -5.50
CA ARG A 331 -14.47 20.55 -4.40
C ARG A 331 -15.72 19.73 -4.10
N GLU A 332 -16.86 20.40 -3.99
CA GLU A 332 -18.15 19.74 -3.73
C GLU A 332 -18.53 18.80 -4.86
N VAL A 333 -18.32 19.23 -6.11
CA VAL A 333 -18.58 18.40 -7.30
C VAL A 333 -17.65 17.19 -7.32
N ILE A 334 -16.35 17.37 -7.10
CA ILE A 334 -15.35 16.29 -7.11
C ILE A 334 -15.69 15.27 -6.03
N TYR A 335 -15.94 15.73 -4.80
CA TYR A 335 -16.32 14.85 -3.70
C TYR A 335 -17.60 14.07 -4.05
N GLY A 336 -18.63 14.76 -4.56
CA GLY A 336 -19.88 14.16 -4.97
C GLY A 336 -19.78 13.08 -6.03
N VAL A 337 -19.00 13.36 -7.09
CA VAL A 337 -18.76 12.40 -8.18
C VAL A 337 -17.96 11.20 -7.69
N LEU A 338 -16.90 11.44 -6.88
CA LEU A 338 -16.12 10.35 -6.29
C LEU A 338 -16.97 9.51 -5.34
N ASN A 339 -17.80 10.13 -4.51
CA ASN A 339 -18.71 9.43 -3.61
C ASN A 339 -19.66 8.54 -4.40
N SER A 340 -20.28 9.06 -5.45
CA SER A 340 -21.14 8.27 -6.34
C SER A 340 -20.39 7.13 -7.05
N TYR A 341 -19.14 7.39 -7.47
CA TYR A 341 -18.25 6.40 -8.09
C TYR A 341 -17.94 5.22 -7.15
N PHE A 342 -17.65 5.51 -5.87
CA PHE A 342 -17.33 4.49 -4.87
C PHE A 342 -18.58 3.78 -4.32
N ASP A 343 -19.69 4.51 -4.12
CA ASP A 343 -20.94 3.98 -3.58
C ASP A 343 -21.76 3.17 -4.60
N GLN A 344 -21.35 3.14 -5.88
CA GLN A 344 -22.11 2.55 -6.99
C GLN A 344 -23.57 3.03 -7.05
N ASN A 345 -23.81 4.27 -6.63
CA ASN A 345 -25.14 4.82 -6.51
C ASN A 345 -25.73 5.08 -7.92
N GLU A 346 -26.90 4.52 -8.23
CA GLU A 346 -27.47 4.52 -9.59
C GLU A 346 -27.89 5.92 -10.08
N GLU A 347 -27.97 6.91 -9.20
CA GLU A 347 -28.39 8.28 -9.53
C GLU A 347 -27.38 9.04 -10.41
N PHE A 348 -26.10 8.63 -10.42
CA PHE A 348 -25.04 9.30 -11.20
C PHE A 348 -24.28 8.31 -12.09
N ALA A 349 -24.88 7.95 -13.23
CA ALA A 349 -24.29 7.03 -14.20
C ALA A 349 -23.10 7.67 -14.96
N LEU A 350 -21.88 7.30 -14.58
CA LEU A 350 -20.67 7.66 -15.31
C LEU A 350 -20.51 6.80 -16.58
N ARG A 351 -20.11 7.42 -17.70
CA ARG A 351 -19.68 6.66 -18.88
C ARG A 351 -18.40 5.91 -18.53
N LYS A 352 -18.16 4.75 -19.16
CA LYS A 352 -16.96 3.92 -18.93
C LYS A 352 -15.64 4.72 -18.96
N ARG A 353 -15.50 5.67 -19.90
CA ARG A 353 -14.29 6.52 -19.99
C ARG A 353 -14.15 7.47 -18.80
N ASP A 354 -15.27 8.00 -18.31
CA ASP A 354 -15.30 8.89 -17.16
C ASP A 354 -15.00 8.11 -15.87
N THR A 355 -15.44 6.85 -15.78
CA THR A 355 -15.07 5.91 -14.69
C THR A 355 -13.54 5.77 -14.55
N VAL A 356 -12.82 5.58 -15.68
CA VAL A 356 -11.35 5.48 -15.71
C VAL A 356 -10.69 6.76 -15.20
N PHE A 357 -11.19 7.92 -15.66
CA PHE A 357 -10.70 9.22 -15.24
C PHE A 357 -10.90 9.45 -13.73
N TRP A 358 -12.12 9.28 -13.23
CA TRP A 358 -12.44 9.55 -11.83
C TRP A 358 -11.74 8.57 -10.89
N GLY A 359 -11.59 7.30 -11.26
CA GLY A 359 -10.76 6.35 -10.53
C GLY A 359 -9.28 6.77 -10.49
N SER A 360 -8.73 7.28 -11.60
CA SER A 360 -7.35 7.80 -11.63
C SER A 360 -7.19 9.05 -10.77
N LEU A 361 -8.15 9.96 -10.81
CA LEU A 361 -8.15 11.18 -10.01
C LEU A 361 -8.25 10.88 -8.51
N ALA A 362 -9.06 9.88 -8.12
CA ALA A 362 -9.10 9.41 -6.74
C ALA A 362 -7.75 8.86 -6.27
N ASN A 363 -7.10 8.03 -7.11
CA ASN A 363 -5.76 7.52 -6.82
C ASN A 363 -4.73 8.65 -6.68
N LEU A 364 -4.82 9.68 -7.54
CA LEU A 364 -3.98 10.87 -7.46
C LEU A 364 -4.18 11.59 -6.11
N TYR A 365 -5.42 11.85 -5.69
CA TYR A 365 -5.71 12.47 -4.40
C TYR A 365 -5.21 11.62 -3.22
N ARG A 366 -5.36 10.30 -3.30
CA ARG A 366 -4.81 9.36 -2.31
C ARG A 366 -3.29 9.46 -2.21
N PHE A 367 -2.61 9.64 -3.35
CA PHE A 367 -1.15 9.76 -3.44
C PHE A 367 -0.65 11.10 -2.88
N ILE A 368 -1.29 12.22 -3.24
CA ILE A 368 -0.88 13.58 -2.85
C ILE A 368 -1.45 14.02 -1.50
N GLY A 369 -2.07 13.11 -0.74
CA GLY A 369 -2.92 13.47 0.41
C GLY A 369 -2.29 14.40 1.46
N GLU A 370 -0.97 14.34 1.66
CA GLU A 370 -0.28 15.28 2.57
C GLU A 370 -0.23 16.70 2.02
N ASP A 371 -0.15 16.86 0.70
CA ASP A 371 -0.08 18.14 -0.01
C ASP A 371 -1.45 18.85 -0.11
N ILE A 372 -2.53 18.13 0.18
CA ILE A 372 -3.89 18.70 0.18
C ILE A 372 -4.05 19.62 1.39
N PRO A 373 -4.47 20.89 1.22
CA PRO A 373 -4.62 21.81 2.33
C PRO A 373 -5.79 21.42 3.25
N ASN A 374 -5.62 21.67 4.56
CA ASN A 374 -6.70 21.61 5.54
C ASN A 374 -7.59 22.83 5.31
N ASN A 375 -8.58 22.69 4.44
CA ASN A 375 -9.53 23.76 4.17
C ASN A 375 -10.56 23.81 5.32
N GLU A 376 -10.17 24.43 6.45
CA GLU A 376 -10.95 24.51 7.71
C GLU A 376 -12.14 25.49 7.67
N SER A 377 -12.61 25.91 6.49
CA SER A 377 -13.80 26.75 6.42
C SER A 377 -15.02 25.97 6.91
N LEU A 378 -15.69 26.50 7.94
CA LEU A 378 -16.86 25.91 8.61
C LEU A 378 -18.05 25.57 7.69
N ASP A 379 -18.09 26.12 6.47
CA ASP A 379 -19.19 25.96 5.51
C ASP A 379 -18.90 24.97 4.37
N ALA A 380 -17.72 24.34 4.33
CA ALA A 380 -17.38 23.42 3.24
C ALA A 380 -17.97 22.03 3.48
N ILE A 381 -18.79 21.55 2.54
CA ILE A 381 -19.44 20.23 2.59
C ILE A 381 -18.44 19.06 2.56
N ALA A 382 -17.23 19.28 2.02
CA ALA A 382 -16.17 18.28 1.98
C ALA A 382 -14.83 18.86 2.45
N SER A 383 -14.28 18.28 3.52
CA SER A 383 -12.96 18.56 4.05
C SER A 383 -11.88 17.69 3.39
N LYS A 384 -10.61 18.01 3.65
CA LYS A 384 -9.48 17.13 3.30
C LYS A 384 -9.67 15.73 3.89
N GLN A 385 -10.14 15.65 5.13
CA GLN A 385 -10.28 14.39 5.84
C GLN A 385 -11.36 13.53 5.18
N ASP A 386 -12.49 14.13 4.79
CA ASP A 386 -13.58 13.43 4.10
C ASP A 386 -13.11 12.87 2.76
N LEU A 387 -12.39 13.68 1.96
CA LEU A 387 -11.80 13.20 0.71
C LEU A 387 -10.84 12.04 0.94
N LEU A 388 -9.94 12.18 1.92
CA LEU A 388 -8.94 11.15 2.20
C LEU A 388 -9.58 9.87 2.72
N GLU A 389 -10.62 9.96 3.53
CA GLU A 389 -11.41 8.81 3.97
C GLU A 389 -12.07 8.14 2.78
N LEU A 390 -12.75 8.92 1.93
CA LEU A 390 -13.39 8.45 0.72
C LEU A 390 -12.40 7.69 -0.19
N VAL A 391 -11.28 8.31 -0.58
CA VAL A 391 -10.32 7.70 -1.52
C VAL A 391 -9.41 6.64 -0.88
N ARG A 392 -9.38 6.51 0.46
CA ARG A 392 -8.64 5.45 1.17
C ARG A 392 -9.45 4.18 1.35
N THR A 393 -10.77 4.22 1.18
CA THR A 393 -11.56 2.99 1.16
C THR A 393 -11.09 2.14 -0.02
N ASP A 394 -10.36 1.05 0.26
CA ASP A 394 -10.06 0.06 -0.76
C ASP A 394 -11.39 -0.33 -1.42
N ASN A 395 -11.48 -0.37 -2.75
CA ASN A 395 -12.68 -0.71 -3.53
C ASN A 395 -13.34 -2.07 -3.23
N GLY A 396 -12.86 -2.80 -2.22
CA GLY A 396 -13.50 -3.98 -1.65
C GLY A 396 -14.03 -3.82 -0.22
N ALA A 397 -13.70 -2.74 0.48
CA ALA A 397 -14.23 -2.43 1.79
C ALA A 397 -15.48 -1.55 1.64
N ARG A 398 -16.61 -2.25 1.50
CA ARG A 398 -17.99 -1.77 1.59
C ARG A 398 -18.13 -0.53 2.48
N ILE A 399 -19.00 0.39 2.03
CA ILE A 399 -19.62 1.49 2.78
C ILE A 399 -19.57 1.22 4.29
N ILE A 400 -18.76 2.03 4.98
CA ILE A 400 -18.66 2.00 6.42
C ILE A 400 -19.93 2.63 6.97
N ARG A 401 -20.91 1.79 7.33
CA ARG A 401 -22.12 2.20 8.04
C ARG A 401 -21.82 2.16 9.53
N LYS A 402 -22.15 3.25 10.20
CA LYS A 402 -22.06 3.36 11.65
C LYS A 402 -23.44 3.12 12.24
N PHE A 403 -23.52 2.24 13.23
CA PHE A 403 -24.73 1.96 13.99
C PHE A 403 -24.47 2.37 15.43
N ILE A 404 -25.43 3.04 16.05
CA ILE A 404 -25.51 3.18 17.50
C ILE A 404 -26.63 2.27 17.96
N TYR A 405 -26.34 1.46 18.97
CA TYR A 405 -27.34 0.63 19.63
C TYR A 405 -27.22 0.77 21.14
N ASN A 406 -28.36 0.97 21.81
CA ASN A 406 -28.39 1.11 23.26
C ASN A 406 -28.42 -0.28 23.91
N HIS A 407 -27.25 -0.78 24.30
CA HIS A 407 -27.13 -2.07 24.96
C HIS A 407 -26.91 -1.85 26.45
N LYS A 408 -27.76 -2.46 27.30
CA LYS A 408 -27.69 -2.33 28.77
C LYS A 408 -27.69 -0.88 29.29
N GLY A 409 -28.31 0.06 28.57
CA GLY A 409 -28.38 1.46 28.95
C GLY A 409 -27.21 2.32 28.45
N GLU A 410 -26.28 1.76 27.68
CA GLU A 410 -25.15 2.47 27.08
C GLU A 410 -25.29 2.51 25.57
N ASP A 411 -25.06 3.69 24.97
CA ASP A 411 -25.00 3.84 23.51
C ASP A 411 -23.65 3.31 23.01
N ILE A 412 -23.67 2.12 22.42
CA ILE A 412 -22.48 1.47 21.85
C ILE A 412 -22.44 1.73 20.34
N GLU A 413 -21.25 2.07 19.85
CA GLU A 413 -20.97 2.28 18.44
C GLU A 413 -20.49 1.00 17.76
N TYR A 414 -21.09 0.68 16.62
CA TYR A 414 -20.76 -0.44 15.76
C TYR A 414 -20.50 0.05 14.33
N ILE A 415 -19.49 -0.50 13.68
CA ILE A 415 -18.99 -0.05 12.38
C ILE A 415 -19.01 -1.25 11.42
N SER A 416 -19.63 -1.13 10.24
CA SER A 416 -19.78 -2.25 9.30
C SER A 416 -18.46 -2.75 8.66
N TYR A 417 -17.33 -2.12 8.97
CA TYR A 417 -16.03 -2.41 8.36
C TYR A 417 -15.50 -3.80 8.74
N LYS A 418 -15.19 -4.62 7.72
CA LYS A 418 -14.57 -5.96 7.81
C LYS A 418 -15.33 -7.05 8.60
N HIS A 419 -16.61 -6.83 8.93
CA HIS A 419 -17.52 -7.79 9.58
C HIS A 419 -17.52 -7.98 11.11
N PRO A 420 -16.49 -7.66 11.95
CA PRO A 420 -16.53 -8.09 13.35
C PRO A 420 -17.58 -7.33 14.16
N SER A 421 -17.66 -6.03 13.94
CA SER A 421 -18.56 -5.19 14.73
C SER A 421 -20.04 -5.44 14.43
N LEU A 422 -20.41 -5.94 13.24
CA LEU A 422 -21.78 -6.35 12.96
C LEU A 422 -22.19 -7.62 13.71
N GLY A 423 -21.26 -8.54 13.97
CA GLY A 423 -21.53 -9.71 14.79
C GLY A 423 -21.78 -9.37 16.25
N LEU A 424 -21.03 -8.39 16.78
CA LEU A 424 -21.27 -7.84 18.12
C LEU A 424 -22.64 -7.16 18.22
N LEU A 425 -22.99 -6.34 17.22
CA LEU A 425 -24.30 -5.68 17.13
C LEU A 425 -25.43 -6.70 17.10
N PHE A 426 -25.33 -7.71 16.22
CA PHE A 426 -26.31 -8.78 16.15
C PHE A 426 -26.48 -9.49 17.49
N ARG A 427 -25.37 -9.90 18.12
CA ARG A 427 -25.37 -10.56 19.43
C ARG A 427 -26.08 -9.70 20.47
N ASP A 428 -25.78 -8.41 20.55
CA ASP A 428 -26.37 -7.52 21.57
C ASP A 428 -27.88 -7.37 21.38
N ILE A 429 -28.34 -7.17 20.15
CA ILE A 429 -29.77 -7.09 19.83
C ILE A 429 -30.47 -8.39 20.23
N VAL A 430 -29.90 -9.55 19.87
CA VAL A 430 -30.49 -10.84 20.24
C VAL A 430 -30.44 -11.06 21.75
N ASN A 431 -29.34 -10.72 22.41
CA ASN A 431 -29.22 -10.91 23.85
C ASN A 431 -30.28 -10.08 24.59
N ASP A 432 -30.49 -8.83 24.23
CA ASP A 432 -31.51 -7.98 24.85
C ASP A 432 -32.93 -8.49 24.57
N TYR A 433 -33.19 -9.00 23.36
CA TYR A 433 -34.44 -9.69 23.05
C TYR A 433 -34.63 -10.91 23.96
N ILE A 434 -33.64 -11.79 24.08
CA ILE A 434 -33.71 -12.99 24.93
C ILE A 434 -33.87 -12.62 26.41
N GLN A 435 -33.20 -11.58 26.90
CA GLN A 435 -33.40 -11.08 28.27
C GLN A 435 -34.81 -10.53 28.48
N SER A 436 -35.42 -9.89 27.47
CA SER A 436 -36.77 -9.33 27.57
C SER A 436 -37.86 -10.40 27.75
N LEU A 437 -37.58 -11.66 27.41
CA LEU A 437 -38.48 -12.79 27.62
C LEU A 437 -38.60 -13.22 29.09
N GLY A 438 -37.81 -12.63 29.98
CA GLY A 438 -37.80 -12.90 31.42
C GLY A 438 -36.98 -14.13 31.81
N SER A 439 -37.32 -14.76 32.93
CA SER A 439 -36.56 -15.88 33.49
C SER A 439 -36.98 -17.27 33.01
N ASP A 440 -37.85 -17.36 31.99
CA ASP A 440 -38.33 -18.63 31.45
C ASP A 440 -37.32 -19.18 30.43
N VAL A 441 -36.45 -20.07 30.90
CA VAL A 441 -35.37 -20.68 30.09
C VAL A 441 -35.92 -21.36 28.85
N LYS A 442 -37.05 -22.07 28.96
CA LYS A 442 -37.61 -22.80 27.82
C LYS A 442 -38.09 -21.81 26.75
N ARG A 443 -38.72 -20.72 27.17
CA ARG A 443 -39.13 -19.65 26.25
C ARG A 443 -37.92 -18.99 25.56
N GLN A 444 -36.81 -18.83 26.27
CA GLN A 444 -35.56 -18.31 25.70
C GLN A 444 -34.95 -19.30 24.68
N GLU A 445 -34.94 -20.60 24.99
CA GLU A 445 -34.47 -21.65 24.06
C GLU A 445 -35.35 -21.72 22.81
N ASP A 446 -36.67 -21.66 22.96
CA ASP A 446 -37.63 -21.66 21.86
C ASP A 446 -37.42 -20.44 20.94
N ALA A 447 -37.13 -19.27 21.51
CA ALA A 447 -36.83 -18.06 20.75
C ALA A 447 -35.49 -18.13 20.00
N ILE A 448 -34.43 -18.68 20.61
CA ILE A 448 -33.15 -18.93 19.92
C ILE A 448 -33.37 -19.89 18.74
N LYS A 449 -34.16 -20.94 18.95
CA LYS A 449 -34.48 -21.91 17.90
C LYS A 449 -35.28 -21.28 16.76
N GLU A 450 -36.28 -20.45 17.08
CA GLU A 450 -37.07 -19.73 16.08
C GLU A 450 -36.19 -18.81 15.22
N LEU A 451 -35.28 -18.05 15.83
CA LEU A 451 -34.32 -17.23 15.10
C LEU A 451 -33.44 -18.10 14.18
N ASN A 452 -32.98 -19.25 14.69
CA ASN A 452 -32.19 -20.19 13.91
C ASN A 452 -32.95 -20.70 12.67
N ASP A 453 -34.20 -21.10 12.85
CA ASP A 453 -35.07 -21.59 11.78
C ASP A 453 -35.36 -20.48 10.76
N TYR A 454 -35.67 -19.25 11.22
CA TYR A 454 -35.93 -18.09 10.36
C TYR A 454 -34.77 -17.80 9.39
N TYR A 455 -33.54 -17.76 9.88
CA TYR A 455 -32.37 -17.50 9.02
C TYR A 455 -31.93 -18.73 8.23
N HIS A 456 -32.24 -19.95 8.69
CA HIS A 456 -32.03 -21.14 7.89
C HIS A 456 -32.91 -21.12 6.63
N GLU A 457 -34.14 -20.62 6.76
CA GLU A 457 -35.12 -20.52 5.67
C GLU A 457 -34.93 -19.27 4.79
N ASN A 458 -34.62 -18.12 5.40
CA ASN A 458 -34.60 -16.82 4.72
C ASN A 458 -33.20 -16.24 4.50
N GLY A 459 -32.18 -16.79 5.16
CA GLY A 459 -30.81 -16.31 5.07
C GLY A 459 -30.07 -16.84 3.83
N SER A 460 -29.02 -16.13 3.45
CA SER A 460 -28.17 -16.51 2.30
C SER A 460 -27.39 -17.82 2.50
N TRP A 461 -27.32 -18.34 3.74
CA TRP A 461 -26.69 -19.62 4.03
C TRP A 461 -27.57 -20.49 4.91
N LYS A 462 -27.64 -21.78 4.55
CA LYS A 462 -28.44 -22.81 5.20
C LYS A 462 -27.65 -23.48 6.32
N CYS A 463 -27.30 -22.72 7.36
CA CYS A 463 -26.56 -23.23 8.51
C CYS A 463 -27.18 -22.73 9.82
N ASP A 464 -26.91 -23.44 10.91
CA ASP A 464 -27.25 -22.95 12.25
C ASP A 464 -26.44 -21.68 12.54
N MET A 465 -27.03 -20.76 13.29
CA MET A 465 -26.45 -19.47 13.64
C MET A 465 -25.93 -19.45 15.07
N PHE A 466 -26.56 -20.24 15.93
CA PHE A 466 -26.27 -20.32 17.35
C PHE A 466 -25.67 -21.69 17.66
N MET A 467 -24.63 -21.71 18.49
CA MET A 467 -24.14 -22.93 19.12
C MET A 467 -24.19 -22.76 20.62
N TYR A 468 -24.83 -23.71 21.30
CA TYR A 468 -24.80 -23.76 22.75
C TYR A 468 -23.42 -24.16 23.26
N GLU A 469 -23.05 -23.66 24.43
CA GLU A 469 -21.76 -23.91 25.07
C GLU A 469 -21.38 -25.39 25.13
N LYS A 470 -22.35 -26.24 25.44
CA LYS A 470 -22.15 -27.69 25.46
C LYS A 470 -21.72 -28.22 24.08
N ALA A 471 -22.41 -27.81 23.03
CA ALA A 471 -22.08 -28.21 21.66
C ALA A 471 -20.70 -27.71 21.24
N VAL A 472 -20.32 -26.48 21.63
CA VAL A 472 -18.98 -25.93 21.37
C VAL A 472 -17.90 -26.72 22.11
N LYS A 473 -18.13 -27.07 23.38
CA LYS A 473 -17.19 -27.87 24.19
C LYS A 473 -17.05 -29.32 23.70
N ASP A 474 -18.07 -29.85 23.05
CA ASP A 474 -18.06 -31.20 22.47
C ASP A 474 -17.37 -31.27 21.09
N LEU A 475 -16.98 -30.13 20.49
CA LEU A 475 -16.25 -30.11 19.23
C LEU A 475 -14.83 -30.68 19.38
N PRO A 476 -14.37 -31.54 18.44
CA PRO A 476 -13.01 -32.06 18.46
C PRO A 476 -11.97 -30.98 18.15
N SER A 477 -10.74 -31.18 18.63
CA SER A 477 -9.58 -30.37 18.24
C SER A 477 -8.96 -30.85 16.93
N ARG A 478 -8.44 -29.92 16.13
CA ARG A 478 -7.85 -30.22 14.83
C ARG A 478 -6.42 -30.73 14.99
N ARG A 479 -6.03 -31.74 14.20
CA ARG A 479 -4.61 -32.12 14.09
C ARG A 479 -3.86 -31.05 13.28
N ILE A 480 -2.71 -30.60 13.81
CA ILE A 480 -1.89 -29.44 13.42
C ILE A 480 -1.53 -29.36 11.90
N ASN A 481 -1.67 -30.45 11.13
CA ASN A 481 -1.25 -30.53 9.72
C ASN A 481 -2.39 -30.66 8.69
N SER A 482 -3.66 -30.48 9.07
CA SER A 482 -4.77 -30.56 8.11
C SER A 482 -5.11 -29.18 7.53
N LYS A 483 -5.06 -29.03 6.20
CA LYS A 483 -5.47 -27.78 5.50
C LYS A 483 -6.94 -27.47 5.77
N MET A 484 -7.29 -26.20 6.01
CA MET A 484 -8.69 -25.75 6.11
C MET A 484 -9.48 -26.13 4.85
N PRO A 485 -10.73 -26.61 4.97
CA PRO A 485 -11.63 -26.69 3.82
C PRO A 485 -11.93 -25.28 3.32
N ALA A 486 -12.07 -25.13 2.00
CA ALA A 486 -12.30 -23.83 1.36
C ALA A 486 -13.72 -23.25 1.60
N SER A 487 -14.64 -24.02 2.17
CA SER A 487 -16.02 -23.60 2.48
C SER A 487 -16.39 -24.01 3.90
N VAL A 488 -16.55 -23.04 4.80
CA VAL A 488 -16.99 -23.26 6.19
C VAL A 488 -18.51 -23.25 6.23
N THR A 489 -19.14 -24.31 5.71
CA THR A 489 -20.61 -24.50 5.86
C THR A 489 -20.95 -25.34 7.08
N GLN A 490 -19.95 -26.00 7.68
CA GLN A 490 -20.06 -26.77 8.93
C GLN A 490 -18.83 -26.50 9.80
N ILE A 491 -19.05 -26.32 11.10
CA ILE A 491 -17.99 -26.29 12.11
C ILE A 491 -17.86 -27.69 12.67
N ASP A 492 -16.81 -28.38 12.23
CA ASP A 492 -16.49 -29.71 12.73
C ASP A 492 -15.43 -29.68 13.83
N TYR A 493 -14.78 -28.54 14.06
CA TYR A 493 -13.65 -28.40 14.99
C TYR A 493 -13.74 -27.14 15.84
N ILE A 494 -13.31 -27.24 17.10
CA ILE A 494 -13.26 -26.10 18.03
C ILE A 494 -12.32 -25.00 17.54
N ASP A 495 -11.25 -25.37 16.84
CA ASP A 495 -10.32 -24.41 16.25
C ASP A 495 -10.97 -23.59 15.13
N ASP A 496 -11.86 -24.21 14.35
CA ASP A 496 -12.57 -23.53 13.27
C ASP A 496 -13.66 -22.61 13.86
N PHE A 497 -14.33 -23.05 14.94
CA PHE A 497 -15.24 -22.21 15.73
C PHE A 497 -14.52 -21.00 16.31
N ALA A 498 -13.43 -21.19 17.05
CA ALA A 498 -12.75 -20.10 17.72
C ALA A 498 -12.13 -19.12 16.73
N ASN A 499 -11.55 -19.61 15.62
CA ASN A 499 -11.03 -18.72 14.59
C ASN A 499 -12.15 -17.92 13.91
N ALA A 500 -13.30 -18.54 13.60
CA ALA A 500 -14.46 -17.82 13.13
C ALA A 500 -14.92 -16.82 14.20
N TYR A 501 -15.43 -17.31 15.32
CA TYR A 501 -16.00 -16.55 16.43
C TYR A 501 -15.14 -15.36 16.91
N PHE A 502 -13.89 -15.60 17.30
CA PHE A 502 -13.03 -14.54 17.86
C PHE A 502 -12.42 -13.61 16.82
N SER A 503 -12.34 -14.02 15.55
CA SER A 503 -11.99 -13.06 14.49
C SER A 503 -13.08 -12.00 14.31
N TYR A 504 -14.33 -12.32 14.68
CA TYR A 504 -15.49 -11.46 14.52
C TYR A 504 -15.89 -10.68 15.78
N LEU A 505 -15.20 -10.78 16.91
CA LEU A 505 -15.58 -10.06 18.14
C LEU A 505 -14.57 -8.98 18.52
N ARG A 506 -13.71 -8.55 17.59
CA ARG A 506 -12.71 -7.51 17.83
C ARG A 506 -13.35 -6.12 17.74
N PRO A 507 -13.36 -5.33 18.84
CA PRO A 507 -13.96 -4.00 18.83
C PRO A 507 -13.24 -3.01 17.90
N ASP A 508 -11.95 -3.23 17.61
CA ASP A 508 -11.11 -2.25 16.91
C ASP A 508 -11.03 -2.43 15.39
N GLY A 509 -11.71 -3.44 14.82
CA GLY A 509 -11.72 -3.70 13.37
C GLY A 509 -10.35 -3.98 12.75
N THR A 510 -9.28 -4.11 13.53
CA THR A 510 -7.93 -4.30 13.01
C THR A 510 -7.60 -5.79 12.87
N ASN A 511 -7.24 -6.20 11.65
CA ASN A 511 -6.70 -7.53 11.36
C ASN A 511 -5.25 -7.71 11.86
N LYS A 512 -4.69 -6.71 12.56
CA LYS A 512 -3.35 -6.81 13.13
C LYS A 512 -3.43 -7.71 14.37
N LYS A 513 -2.44 -8.59 14.52
CA LYS A 513 -2.15 -9.32 15.78
C LYS A 513 -1.70 -8.31 16.85
N ARG A 514 -2.55 -7.33 17.20
CA ARG A 514 -2.36 -6.56 18.42
C ARG A 514 -2.43 -7.56 19.56
N ASN A 515 -1.41 -7.53 20.40
CA ASN A 515 -1.40 -8.22 21.68
C ASN A 515 -2.55 -7.64 22.53
N PHE A 516 -3.77 -8.13 22.33
CA PHE A 516 -4.67 -8.26 23.46
C PHE A 516 -3.85 -9.01 24.51
N LYS A 517 -3.71 -8.43 25.69
CA LYS A 517 -2.99 -9.03 26.81
C LYS A 517 -3.59 -10.40 27.18
N TYR A 518 -4.80 -10.68 26.70
CA TYR A 518 -5.41 -11.99 26.58
C TYR A 518 -4.96 -12.64 25.27
N LYS A 519 -3.88 -13.42 25.34
CA LYS A 519 -3.73 -14.56 24.43
C LYS A 519 -4.94 -15.46 24.68
N TYR A 520 -6.01 -15.31 23.90
CA TYR A 520 -6.99 -16.37 23.77
C TYR A 520 -6.25 -17.53 23.08
N ASP A 521 -5.60 -18.37 23.87
CA ASP A 521 -5.23 -19.69 23.40
C ASP A 521 -6.56 -20.38 23.11
N ILE A 522 -6.80 -20.70 21.84
CA ILE A 522 -8.00 -21.42 21.39
C ILE A 522 -8.17 -22.75 22.15
N LYS A 523 -7.09 -23.23 22.77
CA LYS A 523 -7.06 -24.42 23.63
C LYS A 523 -7.31 -24.14 25.11
N ASP A 524 -7.44 -22.88 25.54
CA ASP A 524 -7.79 -22.53 26.92
C ASP A 524 -9.32 -22.39 27.03
N PRO A 525 -10.02 -23.34 27.70
CA PRO A 525 -11.48 -23.31 27.86
C PRO A 525 -12.00 -22.03 28.51
N LYS A 526 -11.13 -21.27 29.19
CA LYS A 526 -11.48 -19.99 29.82
C LYS A 526 -11.92 -18.91 28.84
N CYS A 527 -11.64 -19.06 27.55
CA CYS A 527 -12.15 -18.13 26.54
C CYS A 527 -13.68 -18.19 26.36
N LEU A 528 -14.29 -19.34 26.66
CA LEU A 528 -15.75 -19.53 26.66
C LEU A 528 -16.41 -19.05 27.97
N ASP A 529 -15.59 -18.76 28.99
CA ASP A 529 -16.05 -18.23 30.27
C ASP A 529 -16.31 -16.70 30.22
N ASP A 530 -15.96 -16.04 29.11
CA ASP A 530 -16.21 -14.61 28.90
C ASP A 530 -17.71 -14.35 28.69
N ASP A 531 -18.38 -13.89 29.75
CA ASP A 531 -19.81 -13.61 29.79
C ASP A 531 -20.22 -12.51 28.79
N ASP A 532 -19.29 -11.64 28.40
CA ASP A 532 -19.59 -10.54 27.48
C ASP A 532 -19.69 -10.99 26.03
N LEU A 533 -19.21 -12.18 25.70
CA LEU A 533 -19.22 -12.66 24.32
C LEU A 533 -20.48 -13.46 23.99
N ALA A 534 -21.16 -14.08 24.95
CA ALA A 534 -22.28 -14.99 24.69
C ALA A 534 -23.66 -14.35 24.95
N ILE A 535 -24.69 -14.93 24.34
CA ILE A 535 -26.08 -14.74 24.79
C ILE A 535 -26.29 -15.64 26.00
N LYS A 536 -26.75 -15.07 27.12
CA LYS A 536 -26.90 -15.79 28.39
C LYS A 536 -28.36 -16.07 28.68
N LEU A 537 -28.72 -17.33 28.87
CA LEU A 537 -30.05 -17.71 29.33
C LEU A 537 -30.17 -17.54 30.85
N ALA A 538 -31.40 -17.54 31.36
CA ALA A 538 -31.69 -17.28 32.77
C ALA A 538 -31.08 -18.32 33.75
N ASP A 539 -30.82 -19.53 33.28
CA ASP A 539 -30.12 -20.59 34.03
C ASP A 539 -28.58 -20.48 33.97
N GLY A 540 -28.07 -19.50 33.22
CA GLY A 540 -26.64 -19.32 32.98
C GLY A 540 -26.11 -20.07 31.76
N THR A 541 -26.94 -20.82 31.04
CA THR A 541 -26.56 -21.45 29.76
C THR A 541 -26.11 -20.38 28.77
N LYS A 542 -25.02 -20.64 28.04
CA LYS A 542 -24.48 -19.72 27.04
C LYS A 542 -24.76 -20.22 25.62
N ALA A 543 -25.17 -19.30 24.75
CA ALA A 543 -25.31 -19.50 23.31
C ALA A 543 -24.41 -18.50 22.56
N PHE A 544 -23.69 -18.99 21.55
CA PHE A 544 -22.69 -18.23 20.81
C PHE A 544 -23.14 -18.01 19.36
N VAL A 545 -23.02 -16.78 18.85
CA VAL A 545 -23.33 -16.41 17.46
C VAL A 545 -22.12 -16.67 16.56
N TRP A 546 -22.17 -17.65 15.66
CA TRP A 546 -20.94 -18.11 14.98
C TRP A 546 -20.83 -17.80 13.48
N ARG A 547 -21.74 -16.99 12.92
CA ARG A 547 -21.71 -16.62 11.48
C ARG A 547 -21.40 -15.14 11.23
N PHE A 548 -20.96 -14.87 10.01
CA PHE A 548 -20.85 -13.53 9.39
C PHE A 548 -22.20 -12.82 9.25
N TRP A 549 -22.14 -11.50 9.41
CA TRP A 549 -23.29 -10.62 9.30
C TRP A 549 -23.10 -9.58 8.21
N GLN A 550 -24.12 -9.43 7.37
CA GLN A 550 -24.28 -8.31 6.46
C GLN A 550 -25.27 -7.31 7.03
N VAL A 551 -25.17 -6.07 6.55
CA VAL A 551 -26.06 -4.97 6.95
C VAL A 551 -27.53 -5.34 6.72
N ASP A 552 -27.85 -5.97 5.59
CA ASP A 552 -29.21 -6.40 5.26
C ASP A 552 -29.75 -7.46 6.23
N GLU A 553 -28.87 -8.32 6.77
CA GLU A 553 -29.23 -9.31 7.77
C GLU A 553 -29.53 -8.66 9.13
N ILE A 554 -28.85 -7.55 9.50
CA ILE A 554 -29.20 -6.77 10.69
C ILE A 554 -30.61 -6.17 10.55
N TYR A 555 -30.95 -5.60 9.39
CA TYR A 555 -32.32 -5.09 9.19
C TYR A 555 -33.35 -6.21 9.17
N ALA A 556 -33.02 -7.37 8.58
CA ALA A 556 -33.89 -8.53 8.61
C ALA A 556 -34.15 -9.01 10.05
N LEU A 557 -33.13 -8.99 10.93
CA LEU A 557 -33.31 -9.28 12.36
C LEU A 557 -34.31 -8.29 12.98
N ILE A 558 -34.06 -7.00 12.82
CA ILE A 558 -34.88 -5.95 13.44
C ILE A 558 -36.33 -6.04 12.96
N GLY A 559 -36.54 -6.30 11.66
CA GLY A 559 -37.84 -6.54 11.07
C GLY A 559 -38.55 -7.74 11.70
N HIS A 560 -37.87 -8.89 11.77
CA HIS A 560 -38.41 -10.10 12.35
C HIS A 560 -38.75 -9.94 13.85
N LEU A 561 -37.84 -9.35 14.64
CA LEU A 561 -38.09 -9.09 16.06
C LEU A 561 -39.30 -8.15 16.28
N LYS A 562 -39.48 -7.17 15.39
CA LYS A 562 -40.65 -6.28 15.42
C LYS A 562 -41.95 -7.03 15.13
N GLU A 563 -41.95 -8.00 14.22
CA GLU A 563 -43.10 -8.88 13.96
C GLU A 563 -43.44 -9.74 15.19
N GLN A 564 -42.43 -10.14 15.95
CA GLN A 564 -42.59 -10.83 17.24
C GLN A 564 -42.99 -9.89 18.39
N GLY A 565 -43.22 -8.61 18.11
CA GLY A 565 -43.63 -7.61 19.10
C GLY A 565 -42.50 -7.05 19.95
N TYR A 566 -41.23 -7.31 19.60
CA TYR A 566 -40.06 -6.72 20.26
C TYR A 566 -39.61 -5.45 19.52
N ILE A 567 -39.47 -4.35 20.26
CA ILE A 567 -38.97 -3.09 19.72
C ILE A 567 -37.49 -2.97 20.09
N VAL A 568 -36.63 -2.90 19.07
CA VAL A 568 -35.19 -2.69 19.25
C VAL A 568 -34.95 -1.21 19.57
N GLU A 569 -35.06 -0.86 20.85
CA GLU A 569 -34.87 0.52 21.32
C GLU A 569 -33.42 1.01 21.11
N GLY A 570 -33.25 2.30 20.83
CA GLY A 570 -31.93 2.91 20.70
C GLY A 570 -31.13 2.56 19.44
N PHE A 571 -31.64 1.71 18.54
CA PHE A 571 -30.99 1.44 17.25
C PHE A 571 -31.08 2.65 16.31
N LYS A 572 -29.93 3.18 15.89
CA LYS A 572 -29.80 4.27 14.92
C LYS A 572 -28.67 3.97 13.96
N GLU A 573 -28.94 4.06 12.67
CA GLU A 573 -27.88 4.16 11.67
C GLU A 573 -27.47 5.64 11.55
N ILE A 574 -26.16 5.88 11.62
CA ILE A 574 -25.54 7.19 11.38
C ILE A 574 -24.86 7.10 10.03
N THR A 575 -25.36 7.90 9.09
CA THR A 575 -24.75 8.18 7.79
C THR A 575 -23.61 9.16 7.91
#